data_AF-A0A9Q1EU06-F1
#
_entry.id   AF-A0A9Q1EU06-F1
#
_cell.length_a   1.000
_cell.length_b   1.000
_cell.length_c   1.000
_cell.angle_alpha   90.00
_cell.angle_beta   90.00
_cell.angle_gamma   90.00
#
_symmetry.space_group_name_H-M   'P 1'
#
loop_
_entity.id
_entity.type
_entity.pdbx_description
1 polymer ?
#
loop_
_entity_poly.entity_id
_entity_poly.type
_entity_poly.pdbx_seq_one_letter_code
_entity_poly.pdbx_strand_id
1 'polypeptide(L)'
;MSLSPKDIAVVKGFWSKMQPRADEIGAEAVGRMLTVFPQTKAYFSHWSDMKPGSAPVKRHGQLIMGAVNDAVNRIEDMTRCYGQPQRSARLQTARGPCQLQDHGPQYHGVHSHGFPQRVHTRGAPLC
;
A
#
# COMPACT_ATOMS: atom_id res chain seq x y z
N MET A 1 14.78 -9.77 11.67
CA MET A 1 15.56 -9.99 10.44
C MET A 1 15.49 -8.73 9.60
N SER A 2 16.62 -8.13 9.27
CA SER A 2 16.73 -6.94 8.42
C SER A 2 17.57 -7.27 7.19
N LEU A 3 17.35 -6.55 6.09
CA LEU A 3 18.16 -6.68 4.87
C LEU A 3 19.58 -6.16 5.12
N SER A 4 20.60 -6.81 4.55
CA SER A 4 21.96 -6.29 4.63
C SER A 4 22.14 -5.07 3.70
N PRO A 5 23.13 -4.20 3.94
CA PRO A 5 23.43 -3.08 3.03
C PRO A 5 23.69 -3.54 1.58
N LYS A 6 24.28 -4.73 1.41
CA LYS A 6 24.52 -5.33 0.10
C LYS A 6 23.21 -5.68 -0.61
N ASP A 7 22.25 -6.27 0.10
CA ASP A 7 20.94 -6.62 -0.47
C ASP A 7 20.16 -5.38 -0.90
N ILE A 8 20.21 -4.33 -0.07
CA ILE A 8 19.57 -3.04 -0.37
C ILE A 8 20.14 -2.44 -1.66
N ALA A 9 21.47 -2.44 -1.81
CA ALA A 9 22.11 -1.93 -3.01
C ALA A 9 21.72 -2.73 -4.27
N VAL A 10 21.64 -4.06 -4.17
CA VAL A 10 21.21 -4.92 -5.27
C VAL A 10 19.76 -4.64 -5.67
N VAL A 11 18.84 -4.55 -4.70
CA VAL A 11 17.42 -4.27 -4.97
C VAL A 11 17.25 -2.91 -5.63
N LYS A 12 17.86 -1.85 -5.07
CA LYS A 12 17.79 -0.50 -5.64
C LYS A 12 18.39 -0.45 -7.06
N GLY A 13 19.55 -1.09 -7.26
CA GLY A 13 20.23 -1.13 -8.55
C GLY A 13 19.50 -1.96 -9.63
N PHE A 14 18.75 -2.98 -9.22
CA PHE A 14 17.87 -3.73 -10.12
C PHE A 14 16.59 -2.95 -10.44
N TRP A 15 15.97 -2.34 -9.42
CA TRP A 15 14.74 -1.57 -9.57
C TRP A 15 14.89 -0.41 -10.54
N SER A 16 16.02 0.32 -10.50
CA SER A 16 16.27 1.44 -11.42
C SER A 16 16.23 1.04 -12.90
N LYS A 17 16.56 -0.21 -13.24
CA LYS A 17 16.48 -0.75 -14.60
C LYS A 17 15.05 -1.16 -14.98
N MET A 18 14.26 -1.61 -14.02
CA MET A 18 12.89 -2.05 -14.25
C MET A 18 11.86 -0.91 -14.21
N GLN A 19 12.13 0.14 -13.46
CA GLN A 19 11.20 1.25 -13.21
C GLN A 19 10.55 1.81 -14.49
N PRO A 20 11.25 2.02 -15.62
CA PRO A 20 10.62 2.53 -16.84
C PRO A 20 9.54 1.62 -17.44
N ARG A 21 9.53 0.33 -17.08
CA ARG A 21 8.58 -0.68 -17.55
C ARG A 21 7.70 -1.24 -16.43
N ALA A 22 7.71 -0.60 -15.26
CA ALA A 22 7.01 -1.10 -14.08
C ALA A 22 5.52 -1.36 -14.35
N ASP A 23 4.86 -0.47 -15.10
CA ASP A 23 3.44 -0.61 -15.45
C ASP A 23 3.13 -1.87 -16.27
N GLU A 24 3.95 -2.16 -17.28
CA GLU A 24 3.83 -3.35 -18.12
C GLU A 24 4.07 -4.63 -17.29
N ILE A 25 5.13 -4.60 -16.47
CA ILE A 25 5.51 -5.71 -15.59
C ILE A 25 4.40 -6.01 -14.58
N GLY A 26 3.81 -4.97 -13.97
CA GLY A 26 2.70 -5.10 -13.03
C GLY A 26 1.45 -5.70 -13.68
N ALA A 27 1.10 -5.22 -14.88
CA ALA A 27 -0.04 -5.76 -15.63
C ALA A 27 0.15 -7.24 -16.01
N GLU A 28 1.36 -7.61 -16.46
CA GLU A 28 1.69 -9.00 -16.77
C GLU A 28 1.69 -9.89 -15.52
N ALA A 29 2.26 -9.42 -14.41
CA ALA A 29 2.31 -10.17 -13.17
C ALA A 29 0.90 -10.49 -12.63
N VAL A 30 0.00 -9.49 -12.61
CA VAL A 30 -1.39 -9.70 -12.20
C VAL A 30 -2.13 -10.60 -13.19
N GLY A 31 -1.93 -10.42 -14.49
CA GLY A 31 -2.53 -11.29 -15.51
C GLY A 31 -2.09 -12.75 -15.38
N ARG A 32 -0.81 -12.99 -15.11
CA ARG A 32 -0.24 -14.33 -14.84
C ARG A 32 -0.81 -14.92 -13.56
N MET A 33 -0.90 -14.14 -12.48
CA MET A 33 -1.50 -14.58 -11.22
C MET A 33 -2.93 -15.07 -11.42
N LEU A 34 -3.77 -14.28 -12.09
CA LEU A 34 -5.17 -14.61 -12.32
C LEU A 34 -5.35 -15.81 -13.26
N THR A 35 -4.39 -16.06 -14.16
CA THR A 35 -4.45 -17.17 -15.13
C THR A 35 -3.93 -18.47 -14.52
N VAL A 36 -2.75 -18.43 -13.89
CA VAL A 36 -2.04 -19.60 -13.35
C VAL A 36 -2.64 -20.03 -12.01
N PHE A 37 -3.15 -19.10 -11.21
CA PHE A 37 -3.73 -19.36 -9.89
C PHE A 37 -5.20 -18.93 -9.84
N PRO A 38 -6.12 -19.70 -10.44
CA PRO A 38 -7.51 -19.30 -10.60
C PRO A 38 -8.25 -19.05 -9.28
N GLN A 39 -7.81 -19.64 -8.16
CA GLN A 39 -8.34 -19.37 -6.83
C GLN A 39 -8.23 -17.89 -6.41
N THR A 40 -7.25 -17.17 -6.95
CA THR A 40 -7.05 -15.73 -6.65
C THR A 40 -8.13 -14.84 -7.27
N LYS A 41 -8.89 -15.34 -8.25
CA LYS A 41 -9.99 -14.59 -8.90
C LYS A 41 -11.10 -14.21 -7.92
N ALA A 42 -11.30 -14.99 -6.86
CA ALA A 42 -12.33 -14.71 -5.85
C ALA A 42 -12.16 -13.33 -5.19
N TYR A 43 -10.92 -12.83 -5.05
CA TYR A 43 -10.64 -11.50 -4.48
C TYR A 43 -11.02 -10.34 -5.43
N PHE A 44 -11.19 -10.62 -6.72
CA PHE A 44 -11.44 -9.62 -7.76
C PHE A 44 -12.81 -9.78 -8.42
N SER A 45 -13.74 -10.53 -7.82
CA SER A 45 -15.09 -10.82 -8.36
C SER A 45 -15.93 -9.59 -8.75
N HIS A 46 -15.56 -8.42 -8.23
CA HIS A 46 -16.18 -7.12 -8.56
C HIS A 46 -15.65 -6.49 -9.87
N TRP A 47 -14.63 -7.06 -10.51
CA TRP A 47 -14.11 -6.59 -11.79
C TRP A 47 -14.93 -7.11 -12.96
N SER A 48 -15.15 -6.26 -13.96
CA SER A 48 -15.86 -6.61 -15.19
C SER A 48 -15.11 -7.59 -16.07
N ASP A 49 -13.77 -7.59 -16.04
CA ASP A 49 -12.92 -8.51 -16.81
C ASP A 49 -11.59 -8.80 -16.10
N MET A 50 -11.28 -10.08 -15.90
CA MET A 50 -10.04 -10.56 -15.26
C MET A 50 -9.04 -11.18 -16.26
N LYS A 51 -9.27 -11.02 -17.57
CA LYS A 51 -8.34 -11.51 -18.59
C LYS A 51 -7.02 -10.72 -18.56
N PRO A 52 -5.89 -11.36 -18.89
CA PRO A 52 -4.62 -10.65 -19.09
C PRO A 52 -4.78 -9.47 -20.05
N GLY A 53 -4.28 -8.31 -19.67
CA GLY A 53 -4.34 -7.10 -20.50
C GLY A 53 -5.64 -6.29 -20.41
N SER A 54 -6.64 -6.75 -19.65
CA SER A 54 -7.85 -5.96 -19.41
C SER A 54 -7.54 -4.65 -18.66
N ALA A 55 -8.40 -3.64 -18.83
CA ALA A 55 -8.24 -2.34 -18.18
C ALA A 55 -8.12 -2.42 -16.63
N PRO A 56 -8.97 -3.18 -15.90
CA PRO A 56 -8.83 -3.28 -14.44
C PRO A 56 -7.54 -4.00 -14.02
N VAL A 57 -7.08 -5.02 -14.76
CA VAL A 57 -5.81 -5.72 -14.51
C VAL A 57 -4.63 -4.76 -14.67
N LYS A 58 -4.60 -3.98 -15.75
CA LYS A 58 -3.54 -2.97 -15.99
C LYS A 58 -3.52 -1.92 -14.89
N ARG A 59 -4.67 -1.33 -14.56
CA ARG A 59 -4.79 -0.29 -13.53
C ARG A 59 -4.35 -0.80 -12.16
N HIS A 60 -4.74 -2.02 -11.80
CA HIS A 60 -4.35 -2.58 -10.51
C HIS A 60 -2.87 -2.95 -10.47
N GLY A 61 -2.30 -3.45 -11.58
CA GLY A 61 -0.87 -3.68 -11.73
C GLY A 61 -0.04 -2.42 -11.50
N GLN A 62 -0.47 -1.27 -12.03
CA GLN A 62 0.17 0.02 -11.78
C GLN A 62 0.14 0.41 -10.30
N LEU A 63 -1.00 0.20 -9.61
CA LEU A 63 -1.10 0.49 -8.17
C LEU A 63 -0.14 -0.37 -7.35
N ILE A 64 -0.02 -1.66 -7.67
CA ILE A 64 0.91 -2.57 -7.01
C ILE A 64 2.35 -2.10 -7.23
N MET A 65 2.71 -1.79 -8.47
CA MET A 65 4.08 -1.39 -8.81
C MET A 65 4.46 0.00 -8.25
N GLY A 66 3.49 0.91 -8.11
CA GLY A 66 3.66 2.14 -7.36
C GLY A 66 3.98 1.87 -5.88
N ALA A 67 3.26 0.96 -5.24
CA ALA A 67 3.54 0.57 -3.86
C ALA A 67 4.90 -0.14 -3.70
N VAL A 68 5.33 -0.92 -4.70
CA VAL A 68 6.67 -1.53 -4.72
C VAL A 68 7.76 -0.46 -4.87
N ASN A 69 7.54 0.55 -5.72
CA ASN A 69 8.45 1.69 -5.84
C ASN A 69 8.64 2.40 -4.50
N ASP A 70 7.53 2.66 -3.79
CA ASP A 70 7.57 3.27 -2.46
C ASP A 70 8.29 2.38 -1.45
N ALA A 71 8.13 1.06 -1.54
CA ALA A 71 8.85 0.10 -0.70
C ALA A 71 10.35 0.14 -0.95
N VAL A 72 10.79 0.16 -2.21
CA VAL A 72 12.21 0.22 -2.59
C VAL A 72 12.85 1.52 -2.08
N ASN A 73 12.12 2.64 -2.16
CA ASN A 73 12.58 3.93 -1.66
C ASN A 73 12.73 3.97 -0.13
N ARG A 74 12.02 3.10 0.59
CA ARG A 74 11.99 3.05 2.07
C ARG A 74 12.46 1.71 2.64
N ILE A 75 13.22 0.96 1.87
CA ILE A 75 13.59 -0.45 2.15
C ILE A 75 14.37 -0.64 3.46
N GLU A 76 14.97 0.43 3.97
CA GLU A 76 15.71 0.46 5.24
C GLU A 76 14.78 0.46 6.48
N ASP A 77 13.54 0.93 6.35
CA ASP A 77 12.55 1.01 7.44
C ASP A 77 11.12 0.69 6.94
N MET A 78 10.93 -0.52 6.42
CA MET A 78 9.64 -0.96 5.90
C MET A 78 8.57 -1.13 6.99
N THR A 79 8.95 -1.60 8.18
CA THR A 79 8.01 -1.89 9.27
C THR A 79 7.30 -0.62 9.74
N ARG A 80 8.01 0.50 9.85
CA ARG A 80 7.39 1.78 10.20
C ARG A 80 6.48 2.31 9.10
N CYS A 81 6.84 2.08 7.83
CA CYS A 81 6.10 2.59 6.68
C CYS A 81 4.80 1.83 6.41
N TYR A 82 4.79 0.51 6.63
CA TYR A 82 3.62 -0.36 6.38
C TYR A 82 2.92 -0.87 7.64
N GLY A 83 3.44 -0.57 8.83
CA GLY A 83 2.79 -0.85 10.11
C GLY A 83 1.57 0.03 10.41
N GLN A 84 1.31 1.03 9.57
CA GLN A 84 0.08 1.80 9.61
C GLN A 84 -1.07 0.99 8.96
N PRO A 85 -2.33 1.17 9.39
CA PRO A 85 -3.47 0.63 8.66
C PRO A 85 -3.37 1.13 7.21
N GLN A 86 -3.21 0.22 6.24
CA GLN A 86 -3.13 0.56 4.82
C GLN A 86 -4.45 1.19 4.38
N ARG A 87 -4.57 2.50 4.62
CA ARG A 87 -5.65 3.33 4.12
C ARG A 87 -5.52 3.31 2.60
N SER A 88 -6.60 2.88 1.95
CA SER A 88 -6.69 2.71 0.51
C SER A 88 -6.08 3.91 -0.24
N ALA A 89 -5.47 3.64 -1.40
CA ALA A 89 -4.69 4.58 -2.21
C ALA A 89 -5.39 5.94 -2.47
N ARG A 90 -6.70 6.02 -2.31
CA ARG A 90 -7.50 7.26 -2.37
C ARG A 90 -7.09 8.32 -1.34
N LEU A 91 -6.43 7.95 -0.25
CA LEU A 91 -6.00 8.87 0.82
C LEU A 91 -4.55 9.33 0.68
N GLN A 92 -3.75 8.73 -0.20
CA GLN A 92 -2.32 9.02 -0.31
C GLN A 92 -2.03 10.24 -1.20
N THR A 93 -2.85 10.50 -2.23
CA THR A 93 -2.74 11.73 -3.04
C THR A 93 -3.07 13.01 -2.28
N ALA A 94 -3.57 12.91 -1.03
CA ALA A 94 -3.92 14.04 -0.19
C ALA A 94 -2.84 14.38 0.87
N ARG A 95 -1.72 13.66 0.93
CA ARG A 95 -0.65 13.95 1.90
C ARG A 95 0.64 14.34 1.18
N GLY A 96 0.79 15.65 0.96
CA GLY A 96 2.12 16.26 0.91
C GLY A 96 2.87 16.07 2.24
N PRO A 97 4.14 16.51 2.33
CA PRO A 97 5.04 16.19 3.43
C PRO A 97 4.71 17.00 4.69
N CYS A 98 3.63 16.65 5.39
CA CYS A 98 3.37 17.12 6.75
C CYS A 98 3.87 16.06 7.72
N GLN A 99 5.02 16.35 8.34
CA GLN A 99 5.57 15.64 9.49
C GLN A 99 4.48 15.51 10.56
N LEU A 100 4.03 14.28 10.82
CA LEU A 100 3.12 13.97 11.90
C LEU A 100 3.96 13.91 13.18
N GLN A 101 4.05 15.03 13.92
CA GLN A 101 4.49 14.97 15.32
C GLN A 101 3.40 14.24 16.11
N ASP A 102 3.74 13.03 16.56
CA ASP A 102 2.88 12.13 17.33
C ASP A 102 2.77 12.65 18.78
N HIS A 103 1.86 13.59 19.03
CA HIS A 103 1.35 13.78 20.39
C HIS A 103 0.32 12.67 20.65
N GLY A 104 0.83 11.54 21.12
CA GLY A 104 0.02 10.37 21.46
C GLY A 104 -1.05 10.71 22.52
N PRO A 105 -2.32 10.28 22.35
CA PRO A 105 -3.33 10.47 23.37
C PRO A 105 -3.04 9.60 24.59
N GLN A 106 -2.99 10.22 25.78
CA GLN A 106 -2.94 9.50 27.06
C GLN A 106 -4.28 8.81 27.31
N TYR A 107 -4.26 7.48 27.38
CA TYR A 107 -5.41 6.68 27.80
C TYR A 107 -5.27 6.35 29.29
N HIS A 108 -6.10 6.95 30.14
CA HIS A 108 -6.29 6.46 31.52
C HIS A 108 -7.35 5.35 31.50
N GLY A 109 -7.03 4.22 32.13
CA GLY A 109 -7.79 2.98 32.08
C GLY A 109 -9.23 3.10 32.60
N VAL A 110 -10.14 2.33 31.99
CA VAL A 110 -11.53 2.22 32.43
C VAL A 110 -11.96 0.77 32.59
N HIS A 111 -12.52 0.53 33.77
CA HIS A 111 -13.17 -0.69 34.23
C HIS A 111 -14.41 -1.06 33.41
N SER A 112 -14.63 -2.37 33.34
CA SER A 112 -15.83 -3.18 33.09
C SER A 112 -17.18 -2.48 32.82
N HIS A 113 -17.79 -2.91 31.71
CA HIS A 113 -19.19 -2.78 31.26
C HIS A 113 -19.63 -1.46 30.59
N GLY A 114 -20.00 -1.56 29.31
CA GLY A 114 -20.86 -0.58 28.62
C GLY A 114 -20.35 -0.16 27.24
N PHE A 115 -21.14 -0.42 26.21
CA PHE A 115 -20.95 0.00 24.81
C PHE A 115 -20.47 1.47 24.69
N PRO A 116 -19.38 1.78 23.95
CA PRO A 116 -19.03 3.16 23.65
C PRO A 116 -19.80 3.69 22.44
N GLN A 117 -20.66 4.69 22.69
CA GLN A 117 -21.26 5.55 21.67
C GLN A 117 -20.16 6.34 20.92
N ARG A 118 -20.30 6.43 19.60
CA ARG A 118 -19.43 7.21 18.72
C ARG A 118 -19.66 8.71 18.94
N VAL A 119 -18.78 9.38 19.67
CA VAL A 119 -18.78 10.86 19.73
C VAL A 119 -18.18 11.40 18.44
N HIS A 120 -19.00 12.20 17.75
CA HIS A 120 -18.65 12.91 16.53
C HIS A 120 -17.82 14.15 16.93
N THR A 121 -16.53 14.19 16.61
CA THR A 121 -15.76 15.45 16.64
C THR A 121 -15.38 15.83 15.22
N ARG A 122 -16.09 16.83 14.69
CA ARG A 122 -15.70 17.58 13.50
C ARG A 122 -14.47 18.40 13.86
N GLY A 123 -13.30 17.97 13.42
CA GLY A 123 -12.12 18.83 13.31
C GLY A 123 -11.94 19.23 11.85
N ALA A 124 -12.31 20.46 11.51
CA ALA A 124 -11.98 21.05 10.22
C ALA A 124 -10.47 21.35 10.17
N PRO A 125 -9.77 21.10 9.05
CA PRO A 125 -8.44 21.67 8.85
C PRO A 125 -8.59 23.14 8.45
N LEU A 126 -8.09 24.04 9.31
CA LEU A 126 -7.65 25.37 8.88
C LEU A 126 -6.24 25.20 8.30
N CYS A 127 -6.05 25.75 7.11
CA CYS A 127 -4.74 25.88 6.46
C CYS A 127 -3.79 26.76 7.28
#